data_AF-A0A956U844-F1
#
_entry.id   AF-A0A956U844-F1
#
_cell.length_a   1.000
_cell.length_b   1.000
_cell.length_c   1.000
_cell.angle_alpha   90.00
_cell.angle_beta   90.00
_cell.angle_gamma   90.00
#
_symmetry.space_group_name_H-M   'P 1'
#
loop_
_entity.id
_entity.type
_entity.pdbx_description
1 polymer ?
#
loop_
_entity_poly.entity_id
_entity_poly.type
_entity_poly.pdbx_seq_one_letter_code
_entity_poly.pdbx_strand_id
1 'polypeptide(L)'
;CQAAVISGLALLLFGLSVRFCLGSYITPKHAWGIRYQHLEMAKFIQEYFPRGRILAIDIGAITYFCKDITLLDLWGLDSLEVARARAKQALVPEFLVRFARKERAEIGVLQEPFFKPHGLPQSWDKVAVWHTPPAYNGIESVSFYAMDEEFARKLKEDLSRFKLPSADRLEFMKSGL
;
A
#
# COMPACT_ATOMS: atom_id res chain seq x y z
N CYS A 1 36.09 40.52 -4.22
CA CYS A 1 34.96 40.35 -3.28
C CYS A 1 33.61 40.27 -4.00
N GLN A 2 33.21 41.25 -4.81
CA GLN A 2 31.91 41.28 -5.50
C GLN A 2 31.67 40.11 -6.49
N ALA A 3 32.65 39.75 -7.32
CA ALA A 3 32.51 38.65 -8.28
C ALA A 3 32.24 37.30 -7.60
N ALA A 4 32.86 37.03 -6.44
CA ALA A 4 32.63 35.82 -5.67
C ALA A 4 31.21 35.76 -5.09
N VAL A 5 30.67 36.89 -4.63
CA VAL A 5 29.30 37.00 -4.13
C VAL A 5 28.29 36.75 -5.26
N ILE A 6 28.51 37.34 -6.43
CA ILE A 6 27.64 37.15 -7.60
C ILE A 6 27.66 35.69 -8.06
N SER A 7 28.84 35.07 -8.16
CA SER A 7 28.95 33.65 -8.52
C SER A 7 28.29 32.74 -7.48
N GLY A 8 28.44 33.05 -6.19
CA GLY A 8 27.77 32.31 -5.11
C GLY A 8 26.24 32.41 -5.19
N LEU A 9 25.72 33.61 -5.45
CA LEU A 9 24.28 33.83 -5.65
C LEU A 9 23.76 33.13 -6.91
N ALA A 10 24.51 33.17 -8.01
CA ALA A 10 24.14 32.47 -9.25
C ALA A 10 24.08 30.96 -9.05
N LEU A 11 25.05 30.36 -8.36
CA LEU A 11 25.04 28.93 -8.04
C LEU A 11 23.90 28.55 -7.10
N LEU A 12 23.61 29.39 -6.10
CA LEU A 12 22.46 29.20 -5.21
C LEU A 12 21.14 29.24 -5.98
N LEU A 13 20.92 30.28 -6.78
CA LEU A 13 19.71 30.46 -7.59
C LEU A 13 19.56 29.34 -8.61
N PHE A 14 20.64 28.92 -9.25
CA PHE A 14 20.64 27.76 -10.15
C PHE A 14 20.23 26.49 -9.41
N GLY A 15 20.85 26.19 -8.27
CA GLY A 15 20.49 25.02 -7.46
C GLY A 15 19.04 25.03 -6.97
N LEU A 16 18.54 26.18 -6.53
CA LEU A 16 17.15 26.35 -6.13
C LEU A 16 16.19 26.19 -7.31
N SER A 17 16.54 26.75 -8.47
CA SER A 17 15.72 26.64 -9.69
C SER A 17 15.64 25.19 -10.18
N VAL A 18 16.76 24.46 -10.18
CA VAL A 18 16.78 23.04 -10.51
C VAL A 18 15.90 22.24 -9.55
N ARG A 19 16.03 22.46 -8.23
CA ARG A 19 15.18 21.80 -7.23
C ARG A 19 13.71 22.13 -7.40
N PHE A 20 13.38 23.40 -7.68
CA PHE A 20 12.01 23.84 -7.89
C PHE A 20 11.39 23.18 -9.13
N CYS A 21 12.11 23.18 -10.26
CA CYS A 21 11.63 22.56 -11.50
C CYS A 21 11.46 21.04 -11.34
N LEU A 22 12.44 20.36 -10.75
CA LEU A 22 12.37 18.93 -10.49
C LEU A 22 11.22 18.60 -9.53
N GLY A 23 11.11 19.30 -8.40
CA GLY A 23 10.03 19.09 -7.45
C GLY A 23 8.66 19.33 -8.06
N SER A 24 8.49 20.41 -8.82
CA SER A 24 7.21 20.76 -9.47
C SER A 24 6.79 19.73 -10.52
N TYR A 25 7.74 19.02 -11.14
CA TYR A 25 7.45 17.97 -12.12
C TYR A 25 7.24 16.59 -11.46
N ILE A 26 8.10 16.24 -10.51
CA ILE A 26 8.16 14.92 -9.87
C ILE A 26 7.01 14.76 -8.86
N THR A 27 6.78 15.76 -8.02
CA THR A 27 5.81 15.67 -6.91
C THR A 27 4.38 15.41 -7.39
N PRO A 28 3.81 16.13 -8.36
CA PRO A 28 2.44 15.86 -8.81
C PRO A 28 2.30 14.45 -9.39
N LYS A 29 3.29 13.99 -10.16
CA LYS A 29 3.28 12.65 -10.77
C LYS A 29 3.24 11.55 -9.71
N HIS A 30 4.07 11.64 -8.69
CA HIS A 30 4.09 10.61 -7.65
C HIS A 30 2.96 10.73 -6.63
N ALA A 31 2.48 11.95 -6.34
CA ALA A 31 1.26 12.15 -5.57
C ALA A 31 0.06 11.49 -6.25
N TRP A 32 0.02 11.53 -7.59
CA TRP A 32 -0.98 10.83 -8.37
C TRP A 32 -0.90 9.30 -8.21
N GLY A 33 0.31 8.72 -8.22
CA GLY A 33 0.51 7.28 -7.94
C GLY A 33 0.07 6.88 -6.53
N ILE A 34 0.44 7.66 -5.52
CA ILE A 34 0.01 7.44 -4.12
C ILE A 34 -1.53 7.52 -4.01
N ARG A 35 -2.16 8.46 -4.71
CA ARG A 35 -3.63 8.56 -4.74
C ARG A 35 -4.25 7.26 -5.26
N TYR A 36 -3.78 6.71 -6.38
CA TYR A 36 -4.33 5.45 -6.91
C TYR A 36 -4.14 4.27 -5.95
N GLN A 37 -2.97 4.16 -5.32
CA GLN A 37 -2.71 3.05 -4.40
C GLN A 37 -3.53 3.14 -3.12
N HIS A 38 -3.59 4.31 -2.48
CA HIS A 38 -4.14 4.42 -1.13
C HIS A 38 -5.61 4.89 -1.11
N LEU A 39 -5.98 5.84 -1.97
CA LEU A 39 -7.34 6.39 -1.98
C LEU A 39 -8.32 5.40 -2.63
N GLU A 40 -7.95 4.79 -3.75
CA GLU A 40 -8.85 3.86 -4.45
C GLU A 40 -8.96 2.52 -3.69
N MET A 41 -7.88 2.08 -3.04
CA MET A 41 -7.93 0.99 -2.06
C MET A 41 -8.92 1.30 -0.92
N ALA A 42 -8.89 2.50 -0.35
CA ALA A 42 -9.81 2.89 0.71
C ALA A 42 -11.27 2.88 0.24
N LYS A 43 -11.54 3.32 -0.99
CA LYS A 43 -12.89 3.24 -1.58
C LYS A 43 -13.35 1.79 -1.78
N PHE A 44 -12.47 0.93 -2.29
CA PHE A 44 -12.78 -0.49 -2.43
C PHE A 44 -13.14 -1.12 -1.08
N ILE A 45 -12.35 -0.87 -0.04
CA ILE A 45 -12.61 -1.37 1.32
C ILE A 45 -13.92 -0.81 1.85
N GLN A 46 -14.18 0.49 1.67
CA GLN A 46 -15.43 1.13 2.12
C GLN A 46 -16.66 0.50 1.46
N GLU A 47 -16.60 0.17 0.18
CA GLU A 47 -17.73 -0.37 -0.59
C GLU A 47 -18.01 -1.84 -0.28
N TYR A 48 -16.97 -2.68 -0.18
CA TYR A 48 -17.12 -4.14 -0.13
C TYR A 48 -16.83 -4.77 1.24
N PHE A 49 -16.11 -4.06 2.12
CA PHE A 49 -15.70 -4.49 3.46
C PHE A 49 -15.94 -3.40 4.52
N PRO A 50 -17.12 -2.77 4.62
CA PRO A 50 -17.36 -1.61 5.48
C PRO A 50 -17.14 -1.88 6.99
N ARG A 51 -17.15 -3.15 7.40
CA ARG A 51 -16.89 -3.61 8.77
C ARG A 51 -15.81 -4.69 8.84
N GLY A 52 -15.03 -4.82 7.77
CA GLY A 52 -14.10 -5.92 7.62
C GLY A 52 -12.86 -5.78 8.51
N ARG A 53 -12.12 -6.88 8.63
CA ARG A 53 -10.87 -6.97 9.40
C ARG A 53 -9.71 -7.07 8.43
N ILE A 54 -9.07 -5.93 8.14
CA ILE A 54 -8.25 -5.74 6.94
C ILE A 54 -6.79 -5.60 7.32
N LEU A 55 -5.92 -6.43 6.76
CA LEU A 55 -4.47 -6.24 6.83
C LEU A 55 -4.03 -5.23 5.78
N ALA A 56 -3.37 -4.15 6.19
CA ALA A 56 -2.84 -3.14 5.27
C ALA A 56 -1.55 -2.52 5.82
N ILE A 57 -0.80 -1.81 4.98
CA ILE A 57 0.40 -1.06 5.40
C ILE A 57 0.06 0.39 5.76
N ASP A 58 -1.04 0.92 5.24
CA ASP A 58 -1.36 2.34 5.38
C ASP A 58 -2.63 2.55 6.21
N ILE A 59 -2.50 3.33 7.29
CA ILE A 59 -3.62 3.70 8.15
C ILE A 59 -4.43 4.89 7.61
N GLY A 60 -3.85 5.74 6.76
CA GLY A 60 -4.34 7.07 6.43
C GLY A 60 -5.70 7.06 5.76
N ALA A 61 -5.73 6.96 4.42
CA ALA A 61 -6.99 7.06 3.67
C ALA A 61 -8.00 6.00 4.12
N ILE A 62 -7.53 4.79 4.46
CA ILE A 62 -8.38 3.69 4.91
C ILE A 62 -9.18 4.08 6.16
N THR A 63 -8.54 4.51 7.26
CA THR A 63 -9.27 4.88 8.50
C THR A 63 -9.98 6.24 8.38
N TYR A 64 -9.54 7.10 7.47
CA TYR A 64 -10.23 8.35 7.20
C TYR A 64 -11.63 8.11 6.60
N PHE A 65 -11.75 7.19 5.63
CA PHE A 65 -13.02 6.92 4.93
C PHE A 65 -13.81 5.72 5.51
N CYS A 66 -13.15 4.74 6.11
CA CYS A 66 -13.78 3.53 6.63
C CYS A 66 -13.85 3.60 8.16
N LYS A 67 -15.04 3.87 8.72
CA LYS A 67 -15.20 4.14 10.16
C LYS A 67 -15.40 2.90 11.03
N ASP A 68 -15.97 1.85 10.46
CA ASP A 68 -16.38 0.66 11.22
C ASP A 68 -15.49 -0.57 10.97
N ILE A 69 -14.36 -0.39 10.27
CA ILE A 69 -13.41 -1.47 10.00
C ILE A 69 -12.51 -1.73 11.20
N THR A 70 -11.96 -2.94 11.27
CA THR A 70 -10.78 -3.21 12.08
C THR A 70 -9.56 -3.20 11.17
N LEU A 71 -8.76 -2.15 11.22
CA LEU A 71 -7.51 -2.11 10.48
C LEU A 71 -6.39 -2.81 11.25
N LEU A 72 -5.73 -3.76 10.61
CA LEU A 72 -4.60 -4.52 11.12
C LEU A 72 -3.34 -4.01 10.43
N ASP A 73 -2.76 -2.96 11.01
CA ASP A 73 -1.65 -2.20 10.43
C ASP A 73 -0.31 -2.96 10.48
N LEU A 74 0.16 -3.39 9.31
CA LEU A 74 1.42 -4.11 9.12
C LEU A 74 2.66 -3.21 9.03
N TRP A 75 2.49 -1.89 9.02
CA TRP A 75 3.61 -0.94 9.21
C TRP A 75 3.93 -0.72 10.68
N GLY A 76 2.95 -0.88 11.57
CA GLY A 76 3.14 -0.79 13.02
C GLY A 76 3.05 0.63 13.59
N LEU A 77 2.33 1.53 12.95
CA LEU A 77 1.92 2.82 13.51
C LEU A 77 0.78 2.65 14.52
N ASP A 78 -0.15 1.75 14.25
CA ASP A 78 -1.31 1.47 15.12
C ASP A 78 -1.18 0.13 15.87
N SER A 79 -0.61 -0.90 15.21
CA SER A 79 -0.45 -2.23 15.82
C SER A 79 0.86 -2.37 16.59
N LEU A 80 0.82 -2.22 17.91
CA LEU A 80 2.02 -2.32 18.78
C LEU A 80 2.75 -3.67 18.66
N GLU A 81 2.03 -4.77 18.47
CA GLU A 81 2.64 -6.09 18.27
C GLU A 81 3.47 -6.14 16.97
N VAL A 82 2.95 -5.57 15.89
CA VAL A 82 3.65 -5.40 14.61
C VAL A 82 4.85 -4.47 14.78
N ALA A 83 4.69 -3.34 15.46
CA ALA A 83 5.77 -2.39 15.72
C ALA A 83 6.96 -3.07 16.44
N ARG A 84 6.66 -3.86 17.47
CA ARG A 84 7.65 -4.66 18.21
C ARG A 84 8.29 -5.74 17.33
N ALA A 85 7.51 -6.41 16.48
CA ALA A 85 8.05 -7.40 15.55
C ALA A 85 9.00 -6.75 14.54
N ARG A 86 8.65 -5.61 13.95
CA ARG A 86 9.52 -4.86 13.02
C ARG A 86 10.82 -4.40 13.69
N ALA A 87 10.74 -3.83 14.91
CA ALA A 87 11.91 -3.41 15.66
C ALA A 87 12.89 -4.56 15.95
N LYS A 88 12.38 -5.79 16.07
CA LYS A 88 13.15 -7.01 16.28
C LYS A 88 13.47 -7.77 15.00
N GLN A 89 13.16 -7.22 13.82
CA GLN A 89 13.29 -7.91 12.53
C GLN A 89 12.57 -9.28 12.49
N ALA A 90 11.46 -9.38 13.23
CA ALA A 90 10.66 -10.60 13.40
C ALA A 90 9.31 -10.52 12.65
N LEU A 91 9.14 -9.55 11.74
CA LEU A 91 7.99 -9.47 10.84
C LEU A 91 8.16 -10.46 9.67
N VAL A 92 8.14 -11.74 10.01
CA VAL A 92 8.34 -12.88 9.10
C VAL A 92 7.00 -13.61 8.83
N PRO A 93 6.91 -14.47 7.80
CA PRO A 93 5.67 -15.19 7.47
C PRO A 93 4.98 -15.87 8.66
N GLU A 94 5.73 -16.51 9.56
CA GLU A 94 5.17 -17.20 10.72
C GLU A 94 4.52 -16.23 11.70
N PHE A 95 5.07 -15.03 11.86
CA PHE A 95 4.45 -13.98 12.65
C PHE A 95 3.15 -13.53 11.99
N LEU A 96 3.17 -13.26 10.69
CA LEU A 96 2.01 -12.79 9.94
C LEU A 96 0.84 -13.77 9.99
N VAL A 97 1.10 -15.08 9.87
CA VAL A 97 0.06 -16.13 10.02
C VAL A 97 -0.54 -16.10 11.42
N ARG A 98 0.29 -16.06 12.47
CA ARG A 98 -0.21 -16.03 13.85
C ARG A 98 -1.00 -14.76 14.13
N PHE A 99 -0.51 -13.61 13.69
CA PHE A 99 -1.15 -12.31 13.88
C PHE A 99 -2.50 -12.26 13.15
N ALA A 100 -2.54 -12.63 11.86
CA ALA A 100 -3.77 -12.68 11.08
C ALA A 100 -4.82 -13.61 11.70
N ARG A 101 -4.41 -14.80 12.17
CA ARG A 101 -5.32 -15.75 12.82
C ARG A 101 -5.84 -15.23 14.16
N LYS A 102 -4.95 -14.69 15.01
CA LYS A 102 -5.30 -14.11 16.31
C LYS A 102 -6.31 -12.98 16.14
N GLU A 103 -6.03 -12.09 15.19
CA GLU A 103 -6.84 -10.92 14.91
C GLU A 103 -8.00 -11.22 13.96
N ARG A 104 -8.22 -12.48 13.55
CA ARG A 104 -9.29 -12.90 12.63
C ARG A 104 -9.36 -12.01 11.39
N ALA A 105 -8.21 -11.78 10.76
CA ALA A 105 -8.13 -11.04 9.51
C ALA A 105 -8.98 -11.75 8.44
N GLU A 106 -9.56 -10.98 7.53
CA GLU A 106 -10.41 -11.47 6.45
C GLU A 106 -9.66 -11.40 5.12
N ILE A 107 -9.11 -10.22 4.83
CA ILE A 107 -8.32 -9.96 3.63
C ILE A 107 -7.06 -9.14 3.96
N GLY A 108 -6.08 -9.23 3.08
CA GLY A 108 -4.91 -8.35 3.05
C GLY A 108 -4.87 -7.54 1.77
N VAL A 109 -4.60 -6.25 1.89
CA VAL A 109 -4.41 -5.34 0.77
C VAL A 109 -3.05 -4.66 0.92
N LEU A 110 -2.05 -5.17 0.18
CA LEU A 110 -0.65 -5.04 0.56
C LEU A 110 0.25 -4.69 -0.62
N GLN A 111 1.25 -3.84 -0.39
CA GLN A 111 2.37 -3.66 -1.31
C GLN A 111 3.51 -4.62 -0.92
N GLU A 112 3.65 -5.73 -1.65
CA GLU A 112 4.60 -6.82 -1.35
C GLU A 112 6.07 -6.41 -1.13
N PRO A 113 6.64 -5.41 -1.83
CA PRO A 113 8.04 -5.02 -1.63
C PRO A 113 8.41 -4.68 -0.17
N PHE A 114 7.45 -4.24 0.65
CA PHE A 114 7.70 -3.92 2.06
C PHE A 114 7.92 -5.13 2.98
N PHE A 115 7.70 -6.35 2.48
CA PHE A 115 7.90 -7.59 3.23
C PHE A 115 9.18 -8.33 2.85
N LYS A 116 10.00 -7.78 1.95
CA LYS A 116 11.30 -8.36 1.62
C LYS A 116 12.29 -8.22 2.81
N PRO A 117 13.20 -9.19 3.00
CA PRO A 117 13.44 -10.36 2.16
C PRO A 117 12.53 -11.56 2.47
N HIS A 118 11.82 -11.56 3.60
CA HIS A 118 11.12 -12.75 4.11
C HIS A 118 9.84 -13.10 3.32
N GLY A 119 9.21 -12.11 2.71
CA GLY A 119 7.98 -12.27 1.94
C GLY A 119 6.73 -12.38 2.80
N LEU A 120 5.63 -12.74 2.14
CA LEU A 120 4.32 -12.97 2.76
C LEU A 120 4.06 -14.47 2.96
N PRO A 121 3.14 -14.87 3.85
CA PRO A 121 2.78 -16.27 4.04
C PRO A 121 2.27 -16.93 2.76
N GLN A 122 2.76 -18.14 2.48
CA GLN A 122 2.25 -18.98 1.39
C GLN A 122 0.83 -19.50 1.66
N SER A 123 0.40 -19.52 2.92
CA SER A 123 -0.95 -19.94 3.30
C SER A 123 -2.02 -18.88 3.04
N TRP A 124 -1.64 -17.66 2.63
CA TRP A 124 -2.60 -16.64 2.22
C TRP A 124 -2.87 -16.77 0.73
N ASP A 125 -4.14 -16.81 0.35
CA ASP A 125 -4.52 -16.91 -1.05
C ASP A 125 -4.37 -15.56 -1.73
N LYS A 126 -3.38 -15.44 -2.60
CA LYS A 126 -3.24 -14.26 -3.46
C LYS A 126 -4.33 -14.30 -4.53
N VAL A 127 -5.34 -13.45 -4.40
CA VAL A 127 -6.50 -13.43 -5.29
C VAL A 127 -6.23 -12.61 -6.54
N ALA A 128 -5.62 -11.43 -6.39
CA ALA A 128 -5.38 -10.53 -7.49
C ALA A 128 -4.21 -9.57 -7.23
N VAL A 129 -3.74 -8.97 -8.32
CA VAL A 129 -2.82 -7.83 -8.32
C VAL A 129 -3.49 -6.67 -9.04
N TRP A 130 -3.61 -5.55 -8.36
CA TRP A 130 -4.05 -4.28 -8.92
C TRP A 130 -2.82 -3.45 -9.27
N HIS A 131 -2.59 -3.27 -10.56
CA HIS A 131 -1.51 -2.46 -11.12
C HIS A 131 -1.94 -0.99 -11.23
N THR A 132 -1.09 -0.10 -10.74
CA THR A 132 -1.31 1.35 -10.61
C THR A 132 -0.12 2.11 -11.20
N PRO A 133 -0.28 3.40 -11.56
CA PRO A 133 0.86 4.25 -11.88
C PRO A 133 1.88 4.32 -10.72
N PRO A 134 3.18 4.48 -11.01
CA PRO A 134 4.22 4.50 -9.99
C PRO A 134 4.04 5.63 -8.96
N ALA A 135 4.05 5.23 -7.70
CA ALA A 135 4.24 6.12 -6.58
C ALA A 135 5.73 6.55 -6.45
N TYR A 136 6.04 7.47 -5.53
CA TYR A 136 7.41 7.96 -5.30
C TYR A 136 8.38 6.83 -4.90
N ASN A 137 7.87 5.81 -4.22
CA ASN A 137 8.62 4.63 -3.81
C ASN A 137 8.88 3.62 -4.95
N GLY A 138 8.43 3.92 -6.18
CA GLY A 138 8.57 3.03 -7.34
C GLY A 138 7.69 1.78 -7.29
N ILE A 139 6.80 1.67 -6.30
CA ILE A 139 5.82 0.59 -6.24
C ILE A 139 4.70 0.94 -7.21
N GLU A 140 4.29 -0.05 -8.00
CA GLU A 140 3.29 0.08 -9.07
C GLU A 140 2.13 -0.92 -8.88
N SER A 141 2.04 -1.58 -7.73
CA SER A 141 1.01 -2.58 -7.52
C SER A 141 0.57 -2.72 -6.06
N VAL A 142 -0.68 -3.14 -5.92
CA VAL A 142 -1.32 -3.53 -4.67
C VAL A 142 -1.85 -4.94 -4.84
N SER A 143 -1.43 -5.84 -3.95
CA SER A 143 -1.80 -7.24 -3.98
C SER A 143 -2.91 -7.52 -2.98
N PHE A 144 -3.89 -8.30 -3.42
CA PHE A 144 -5.07 -8.69 -2.66
C PHE A 144 -4.93 -10.15 -2.23
N TYR A 145 -4.97 -10.37 -0.92
CA TYR A 145 -4.87 -11.67 -0.27
C TYR A 145 -6.16 -11.98 0.48
N ALA A 146 -6.58 -13.24 0.48
CA ALA A 146 -7.65 -13.75 1.34
C ALA A 146 -7.07 -14.69 2.41
N MET A 147 -7.67 -14.67 3.60
CA MET A 147 -7.22 -15.53 4.70
C MET A 147 -7.82 -16.94 4.65
N ASP A 148 -8.90 -17.14 3.89
CA ASP A 148 -9.54 -18.43 3.63
C ASP A 148 -10.27 -18.46 2.27
N GLU A 149 -10.83 -19.62 1.92
CA GLU A 149 -11.53 -19.84 0.65
C GLU A 149 -12.81 -19.00 0.51
N GLU A 150 -13.52 -18.74 1.62
CA GLU A 150 -14.76 -17.94 1.59
C GLU A 150 -14.43 -16.50 1.18
N PHE A 151 -13.44 -15.89 1.85
CA PHE A 151 -12.96 -14.57 1.50
C PHE A 151 -12.27 -14.54 0.14
N ALA A 152 -11.63 -15.62 -0.30
CA ALA A 152 -11.05 -15.69 -1.64
C ALA A 152 -12.14 -15.55 -2.73
N ARG A 153 -13.27 -16.26 -2.57
CA ARG A 153 -14.41 -16.16 -3.50
C ARG A 153 -15.04 -14.78 -3.45
N LYS A 154 -15.35 -14.27 -2.26
CA LYS A 154 -15.94 -12.94 -2.08
C LYS A 154 -15.04 -11.84 -2.65
N LEU A 155 -13.75 -11.86 -2.32
CA LEU A 155 -12.79 -10.86 -2.79
C LEU A 155 -12.66 -10.87 -4.32
N LYS A 156 -12.66 -12.05 -4.94
CA LYS A 156 -12.64 -12.17 -6.41
C LYS A 156 -13.88 -11.57 -7.05
N GLU A 157 -15.05 -11.85 -6.49
CA GLU A 157 -16.33 -11.31 -6.97
C GLU A 157 -16.40 -9.78 -6.80
N ASP A 158 -16.05 -9.27 -5.62
CA ASP A 158 -16.04 -7.84 -5.32
C ASP A 158 -15.08 -7.07 -6.23
N LEU A 159 -13.86 -7.58 -6.42
CA LEU A 159 -12.87 -6.97 -7.31
C LEU A 159 -13.32 -6.96 -8.78
N SER A 160 -14.13 -7.93 -9.20
CA SER A 160 -14.69 -7.97 -10.56
C SER A 160 -15.78 -6.92 -10.79
N ARG A 161 -16.44 -6.49 -9.71
CA ARG A 161 -17.53 -5.51 -9.72
C ARG A 161 -17.02 -4.09 -9.50
N PHE A 162 -15.90 -3.93 -8.79
CA PHE A 162 -15.36 -2.63 -8.46
C PHE A 162 -14.97 -1.86 -9.72
N LYS A 163 -15.41 -0.60 -9.79
CA LYS A 163 -15.09 0.29 -10.90
C LYS A 163 -13.67 0.81 -10.76
N LEU A 164 -12.73 0.09 -11.40
CA LEU A 164 -11.33 0.49 -11.43
C LEU A 164 -11.14 1.85 -12.12
N PRO A 165 -10.19 2.66 -11.65
CA PRO A 165 -9.76 3.85 -12.38
C PRO A 165 -9.16 3.47 -13.74
N SER A 166 -9.34 4.33 -14.73
CA SER A 166 -8.92 4.06 -16.12
C SER A 166 -7.41 3.87 -16.32
N ALA A 167 -6.60 4.36 -15.37
CA ALA A 167 -5.14 4.22 -15.40
C ALA A 167 -4.65 2.88 -14.84
N ASP A 168 -5.57 2.08 -14.29
CA ASP A 168 -5.24 0.90 -13.51
C ASP A 168 -5.66 -0.37 -14.23
N ARG A 169 -5.05 -1.50 -13.84
CA ARG A 169 -5.36 -2.82 -14.38
C ARG A 169 -5.42 -3.84 -13.27
N LEU A 170 -6.46 -4.68 -13.29
CA LEU A 170 -6.57 -5.81 -12.39
C LEU A 170 -6.16 -7.11 -13.09
N GLU A 171 -5.37 -7.92 -12.38
CA GLU A 171 -4.91 -9.23 -12.82
C GLU A 171 -5.30 -10.25 -11.75
N PHE A 172 -6.18 -11.19 -12.08
CA PHE A 172 -6.53 -12.28 -11.18
C PHE A 172 -5.47 -13.38 -11.24
N MET A 173 -5.09 -13.90 -10.07
CA MET A 173 -4.19 -15.04 -10.00
C MET A 173 -4.93 -16.31 -10.42
N LYS A 174 -4.24 -17.22 -11.11
CA LYS A 174 -4.80 -18.54 -11.40
C LYS A 174 -5.01 -19.27 -10.07
N SER A 175 -6.23 -19.68 -9.78
CA SER A 175 -6.52 -20.53 -8.63
C SER A 175 -5.69 -21.80 -8.74
N GLY A 176 -4.78 -22.02 -7.79
CA GLY A 176 -4.10 -23.30 -7.65
C GLY A 176 -5.09 -24.31 -7.07
N LEU A 177 -5.84 -24.98 -7.95
CA LEU A 177 -6.42 -26.29 -7.70
C LEU A 177 -5.77 -27.27 -8.66
#